data_AF-Q5FWP3-F1
#
_entry.id   AF-Q5FWP3-F1
#
_cell.length_a   1.000
_cell.length_b   1.000
_cell.length_c   1.000
_cell.angle_alpha   90.00
_cell.angle_beta   90.00
_cell.angle_gamma   90.00
#
_symmetry.space_group_name_H-M   'P 1'
#
loop_
_entity.id
_entity.type
_entity.pdbx_description
1 polymer ?
#
loop_
_entity_poly.entity_id
_entity_poly.type
_entity_poly.pdbx_seq_one_letter_code
_entity_poly.pdbx_strand_id
1 'polypeptide(L)'
;MAVTLDKEAYYRRIKRLFGSWKKGEDEFANVDAIVVSVGVDEEIVYAKSTALQTWLFGYELTDTIMVFCDEKILFMASKKKVEFLKQIANTKGNENANGTPTITLLIREKQNESNKANFDKMIEAIKGSKKGKRIGVFIKDKFPGDFMKSWYDILNKEGFEKVDIGASVAYTIAVKEEGELNLMRKAASISSDVFSKFFKDRVMEIVDADEKVRHSKLAESVEKAIEDKKYLGGTDPSTIEMCYPPIIQSGGNYNLKFSVVSDKNHMHFGAVTCAMGIRYKSYCSNLVRTLMVDPTQEMQDNYNFLLQLQEELLKELKHGAKICDAYQIIMDQVKKQKPDLMSKITKNLGFAMGIEFREGSLVINNKNQYKLKKGMVFSVHLGLSELHNKMGKKPEEKTYALFVGDTVLVNEEGAATVLTHVKKKVKNVGIFLKKEDEEEEEEEKDEVQDILGRGSRAAALLTERTRNEKKKKK
;
A
#
# COMPACT_ATOMS: atom_id res chain seq x y z
N MET A 1 26.14 17.09 0.67
CA MET A 1 25.82 16.93 2.11
C MET A 1 25.81 15.44 2.43
N ALA A 2 26.35 15.05 3.59
CA ALA A 2 26.25 13.66 4.05
C ALA A 2 24.79 13.34 4.41
N VAL A 3 24.32 12.15 4.03
CA VAL A 3 22.95 11.69 4.37
C VAL A 3 22.85 11.51 5.89
N THR A 4 21.83 12.11 6.50
CA THR A 4 21.64 12.07 7.96
C THR A 4 20.75 10.89 8.34
N LEU A 5 21.17 10.12 9.35
CA LEU A 5 20.38 9.03 9.92
C LEU A 5 19.61 9.56 11.14
N ASP A 6 18.29 9.35 11.17
CA ASP A 6 17.46 9.65 12.35
C ASP A 6 17.79 8.69 13.49
N LYS A 7 18.70 9.12 14.36
CA LYS A 7 19.20 8.32 15.49
C LYS A 7 18.09 7.99 16.48
N GLU A 8 17.18 8.93 16.74
CA GLU A 8 16.10 8.72 17.72
C GLU A 8 15.12 7.66 17.22
N ALA A 9 14.73 7.73 15.96
CA ALA A 9 13.91 6.70 15.32
C ALA A 9 14.62 5.33 15.38
N TYR A 10 15.91 5.26 15.02
CA TYR A 10 16.68 4.01 15.11
C TYR A 10 16.59 3.40 16.52
N TYR A 11 16.89 4.17 17.57
CA TYR A 11 16.92 3.63 18.93
C TYR A 11 15.54 3.23 19.45
N ARG A 12 14.47 3.98 19.13
CA ARG A 12 13.10 3.54 19.48
C ARG A 12 12.72 2.23 18.79
N ARG A 13 13.05 2.11 17.51
CA ARG A 13 12.66 0.99 16.65
C ARG A 13 13.47 -0.27 16.97
N ILE A 14 14.78 -0.15 17.20
CA ILE A 14 15.62 -1.29 17.59
C ILE A 14 15.22 -1.81 18.98
N LYS A 15 14.91 -0.94 19.94
CA LYS A 15 14.37 -1.34 21.25
C LYS A 15 13.06 -2.10 21.12
N ARG A 16 12.18 -1.68 20.22
CA ARG A 16 10.92 -2.36 19.93
C ARG A 16 11.15 -3.75 19.31
N LEU A 17 12.09 -3.89 18.36
CA LEU A 17 12.47 -5.19 17.81
C LEU A 17 13.01 -6.14 18.88
N PHE A 18 13.99 -5.68 19.67
CA PHE A 18 14.56 -6.47 20.76
C PHE A 18 13.55 -6.78 21.86
N GLY A 19 12.64 -5.84 22.17
CA GLY A 19 11.56 -6.04 23.11
C GLY A 19 10.60 -7.15 22.66
N SER A 20 10.18 -7.16 21.40
CA SER A 20 9.37 -8.25 20.82
C SER A 20 10.14 -9.57 20.83
N TRP A 21 11.40 -9.56 20.43
CA TRP A 21 12.23 -10.77 20.40
C TRP A 21 12.45 -11.36 21.80
N LYS A 22 12.68 -10.50 22.81
CA LYS A 22 12.88 -10.92 24.21
C LYS A 22 11.62 -11.49 24.86
N LYS A 23 10.43 -11.02 24.47
CA LYS A 23 9.16 -11.63 24.92
C LYS A 23 9.05 -13.11 24.53
N GLY A 24 9.68 -13.51 23.42
CA GLY A 24 9.79 -14.92 23.03
C GLY A 24 8.44 -15.56 22.71
N GLU A 25 7.52 -14.79 22.12
CA GLU A 25 6.24 -15.29 21.63
C GLU A 25 6.39 -15.74 20.16
N ASP A 26 5.47 -16.60 19.70
CA ASP A 26 5.38 -17.07 18.31
C ASP A 26 6.73 -17.51 17.72
N GLU A 27 7.10 -17.00 16.53
CA GLU A 27 8.33 -17.40 15.84
C GLU A 27 9.61 -16.92 16.56
N PHE A 28 9.52 -15.93 17.46
CA PHE A 28 10.67 -15.45 18.23
C PHE A 28 11.08 -16.37 19.38
N ALA A 29 10.20 -17.28 19.84
CA ALA A 29 10.37 -18.09 21.05
C ALA A 29 11.72 -18.82 21.14
N ASN A 30 12.22 -19.31 20.00
CA ASN A 30 13.43 -20.13 19.95
C ASN A 30 14.54 -19.54 19.07
N VAL A 31 14.49 -18.24 18.78
CA VAL A 31 15.49 -17.59 17.93
C VAL A 31 16.69 -17.14 18.76
N ASP A 32 17.88 -17.63 18.39
CA ASP A 32 19.16 -17.33 19.05
C ASP A 32 19.82 -16.07 18.50
N ALA A 33 19.72 -15.83 17.20
CA ALA A 33 20.15 -14.59 16.53
C ALA A 33 19.22 -14.29 15.34
N ILE A 34 19.07 -13.02 14.97
CA ILE A 34 18.36 -12.62 13.75
C ILE A 34 19.38 -12.26 12.67
N VAL A 35 19.24 -12.83 11.48
CA VAL A 35 20.14 -12.62 10.34
C VAL A 35 19.34 -12.06 9.16
N VAL A 36 19.74 -10.88 8.70
CA VAL A 36 19.10 -10.18 7.58
C VAL A 36 20.17 -9.72 6.60
N SER A 37 20.02 -10.09 5.33
CA SER A 37 21.02 -9.79 4.30
C SER A 37 20.35 -9.32 3.02
N VAL A 38 20.76 -8.15 2.53
CA VAL A 38 20.29 -7.53 1.30
C VAL A 38 21.44 -7.51 0.29
N GLY A 39 21.18 -8.01 -0.91
CA GLY A 39 22.14 -8.04 -2.02
C GLY A 39 21.94 -6.89 -3.00
N VAL A 40 22.10 -7.19 -4.29
CA VAL A 40 21.72 -6.27 -5.37
C VAL A 40 20.19 -6.24 -5.47
N ASP A 41 19.62 -5.05 -5.64
CA ASP A 41 18.18 -4.86 -5.79
C ASP A 41 17.89 -4.04 -7.05
N GLU A 42 17.52 -4.74 -8.14
CA GLU A 42 17.14 -4.12 -9.42
C GLU A 42 15.65 -4.33 -9.73
N GLU A 43 14.99 -5.31 -9.10
CA GLU A 43 13.60 -5.69 -9.40
C GLU A 43 12.74 -5.95 -8.14
N ILE A 44 13.33 -6.03 -6.94
CA ILE A 44 12.61 -6.45 -5.72
C ILE A 44 12.05 -5.22 -5.00
N VAL A 45 10.87 -4.77 -5.44
CA VAL A 45 10.23 -3.56 -4.85
C VAL A 45 9.89 -3.73 -3.36
N TYR A 46 9.53 -4.95 -2.93
CA TYR A 46 9.15 -5.24 -1.55
C TYR A 46 9.80 -6.52 -1.04
N ALA A 47 10.59 -6.39 0.02
CA ALA A 47 11.14 -7.49 0.79
C ALA A 47 11.16 -7.12 2.28
N LYS A 48 11.06 -8.12 3.16
CA LYS A 48 11.09 -7.91 4.61
C LYS A 48 12.44 -7.35 5.06
N SER A 49 13.52 -7.77 4.40
CA SER A 49 14.89 -7.34 4.66
C SER A 49 15.08 -5.85 4.37
N THR A 50 14.65 -5.38 3.19
CA THR A 50 14.74 -3.96 2.81
C THR A 50 13.76 -3.12 3.63
N ALA A 51 12.56 -3.63 3.92
CA ALA A 51 11.61 -2.96 4.80
C ALA A 51 12.15 -2.75 6.21
N LEU A 52 12.86 -3.74 6.77
CA LEU A 52 13.51 -3.60 8.07
C LEU A 52 14.64 -2.55 8.04
N GLN A 53 15.43 -2.51 6.96
CA GLN A 53 16.46 -1.47 6.79
C GLN A 53 15.85 -0.08 6.68
N THR A 54 14.83 0.11 5.84
CA THR A 54 14.11 1.38 5.73
C THR A 54 13.48 1.79 7.07
N TRP A 55 12.94 0.84 7.82
CA TRP A 55 12.37 1.13 9.14
C TRP A 55 13.46 1.52 10.14
N LEU A 56 14.61 0.84 10.18
CA LEU A 56 15.66 1.17 11.15
C LEU A 56 16.47 2.41 10.76
N PHE A 57 16.76 2.61 9.48
CA PHE A 57 17.75 3.59 9.01
C PHE A 57 17.14 4.72 8.19
N GLY A 58 15.90 4.58 7.72
CA GLY A 58 15.27 5.48 6.75
C GLY A 58 15.69 5.23 5.30
N TYR A 59 16.59 4.27 5.05
CA TYR A 59 17.16 3.99 3.75
C TYR A 59 17.38 2.49 3.55
N GLU A 60 17.31 2.06 2.29
CA GLU A 60 17.76 0.75 1.88
C GLU A 60 19.28 0.73 1.71
N LEU A 61 19.92 -0.33 2.17
CA LEU A 61 21.35 -0.56 2.10
C LEU A 61 21.60 -1.89 1.37
N THR A 62 21.73 -1.85 0.04
CA THR A 62 22.17 -2.99 -0.77
C THR A 62 23.53 -3.55 -0.33
N ASP A 63 23.88 -4.77 -0.71
CA ASP A 63 25.12 -5.45 -0.29
C ASP A 63 25.46 -5.25 1.21
N THR A 64 24.48 -5.48 2.08
CA THR A 64 24.61 -5.27 3.53
C THR A 64 24.08 -6.46 4.30
N ILE A 65 24.85 -6.92 5.28
CA ILE A 65 24.45 -7.98 6.21
C ILE A 65 24.28 -7.36 7.60
N MET A 66 23.17 -7.70 8.25
CA MET A 66 22.84 -7.33 9.62
C MET A 66 22.65 -8.60 10.44
N VAL A 67 23.41 -8.71 11.53
CA VAL A 67 23.28 -9.79 12.50
C VAL A 67 22.92 -9.16 13.84
N PHE A 68 21.78 -9.56 14.39
CA PHE A 68 21.33 -9.13 15.71
C PHE A 68 21.49 -10.30 16.68
N CYS A 69 22.45 -10.17 17.60
CA CYS A 69 22.64 -11.08 18.73
C CYS A 69 22.02 -10.47 19.99
N ASP A 70 21.95 -11.25 21.07
CA ASP A 70 21.45 -10.80 22.37
C ASP A 70 22.23 -9.61 22.96
N GLU A 71 23.57 -9.61 22.87
CA GLU A 71 24.44 -8.58 23.48
C GLU A 71 25.11 -7.63 22.48
N LYS A 72 25.11 -7.98 21.18
CA LYS A 72 25.74 -7.17 20.12
C LYS A 72 24.98 -7.21 18.80
N ILE A 73 25.17 -6.16 18.01
CA ILE A 73 24.67 -6.07 16.63
C ILE A 73 25.87 -5.91 15.72
N LEU A 74 25.89 -6.61 14.58
CA LEU A 74 26.94 -6.49 13.58
C LEU A 74 26.32 -6.02 12.26
N PHE A 75 26.86 -4.93 11.72
CA PHE A 75 26.52 -4.46 10.38
C PHE A 75 27.76 -4.57 9.48
N MET A 76 27.65 -5.32 8.38
CA MET A 76 28.69 -5.39 7.36
C MET A 76 28.20 -4.75 6.08
N ALA A 77 28.87 -3.69 5.64
CA ALA A 77 28.50 -2.93 4.44
C ALA A 77 29.73 -2.27 3.81
N SER A 78 29.58 -1.66 2.63
CA SER A 78 30.69 -0.92 1.99
C SER A 78 31.21 0.22 2.88
N LYS A 79 32.46 0.65 2.66
CA LYS A 79 33.09 1.75 3.44
C LYS A 79 32.22 3.00 3.57
N LYS A 80 31.53 3.41 2.50
CA LYS A 80 30.62 4.57 2.51
C LYS A 80 29.39 4.33 3.41
N LYS A 81 28.80 3.14 3.37
CA LYS A 81 27.64 2.75 4.19
C LYS A 81 28.02 2.58 5.67
N VAL A 82 29.21 2.05 5.94
CA VAL A 82 29.78 2.01 7.29
C VAL A 82 29.95 3.42 7.87
N GLU A 83 30.46 4.37 7.09
CA GLU A 83 30.56 5.77 7.54
C GLU A 83 29.19 6.37 7.88
N PHE A 84 28.17 6.08 7.07
CA PHE A 84 26.79 6.46 7.35
C PHE A 84 26.29 5.84 8.68
N LEU A 85 26.54 4.55 8.93
CA LEU A 85 26.11 3.83 10.13
C LEU A 85 26.90 4.21 11.40
N LYS A 86 28.08 4.84 11.30
CA LYS A 86 28.80 5.37 12.48
C LYS A 86 27.97 6.36 13.30
N GLN A 87 26.99 7.02 12.67
CA GLN A 87 26.06 7.94 13.31
C GLN A 87 25.29 7.30 14.48
N ILE A 88 25.02 5.99 14.41
CA ILE A 88 24.35 5.21 15.46
C ILE A 88 25.29 4.28 16.21
N ALA A 89 26.45 3.91 15.66
CA ALA A 89 27.42 3.11 16.40
C ALA A 89 28.14 3.90 17.51
N ASN A 90 28.34 5.21 17.32
CA ASN A 90 28.89 6.08 18.37
C ASN A 90 27.77 6.56 19.30
N THR A 91 27.62 5.87 20.44
CA THR A 91 26.56 6.08 21.42
C THR A 91 26.87 7.17 22.46
N LYS A 92 28.08 7.76 22.43
CA LYS A 92 28.52 8.76 23.43
C LYS A 92 27.53 9.93 23.49
N GLY A 93 26.96 10.15 24.69
CA GLY A 93 26.03 11.25 24.98
C GLY A 93 24.60 11.03 24.47
N ASN A 94 24.23 9.84 24.00
CA ASN A 94 22.87 9.55 23.57
C ASN A 94 22.15 8.64 24.57
N GLU A 95 21.34 9.23 25.44
CA GLU A 95 20.54 8.51 26.44
C GLU A 95 19.59 7.48 25.81
N ASN A 96 19.16 7.70 24.56
CA ASN A 96 18.31 6.76 23.83
C ASN A 96 19.03 5.43 23.49
N ALA A 97 20.36 5.38 23.54
CA ALA A 97 21.13 4.16 23.33
C ALA A 97 21.11 3.20 24.54
N ASN A 98 20.66 3.67 25.71
CA ASN A 98 20.62 2.84 26.93
C ASN A 98 19.73 1.61 26.72
N GLY A 99 20.24 0.44 27.09
CA GLY A 99 19.53 -0.84 26.94
C GLY A 99 19.49 -1.40 25.52
N THR A 100 20.31 -0.86 24.60
CA THR A 100 20.52 -1.45 23.26
C THR A 100 21.88 -2.15 23.18
N PRO A 101 21.97 -3.28 22.46
CA PRO A 101 23.24 -3.97 22.22
C PRO A 101 24.30 -3.10 21.53
N THR A 102 25.57 -3.41 21.78
CA THR A 102 26.69 -2.69 21.16
C THR A 102 26.74 -2.95 19.65
N ILE A 103 26.89 -1.90 18.85
CA ILE A 103 26.97 -2.01 17.40
C ILE A 103 28.45 -2.14 16.98
N THR A 104 28.75 -3.22 16.26
CA THR A 104 30.02 -3.46 15.58
C THR A 104 29.84 -3.23 14.09
N LEU A 105 30.69 -2.39 13.49
CA LEU A 105 30.69 -2.13 12.05
C LEU A 105 31.84 -2.86 11.37
N LEU A 106 31.53 -3.63 10.33
CA LEU A 106 32.49 -4.36 9.50
C LEU A 106 32.47 -3.78 8.08
N ILE A 107 33.65 -3.55 7.52
CA ILE A 107 33.77 -3.06 6.15
C ILE A 107 33.72 -4.25 5.18
N ARG A 108 32.80 -4.20 4.23
CA ARG A 108 32.78 -5.06 3.05
C ARG A 108 33.86 -4.59 2.08
N GLU A 109 34.80 -5.47 1.79
CA GLU A 109 35.80 -5.29 0.74
C GLU A 109 35.21 -5.61 -0.64
N LYS A 110 35.80 -5.02 -1.69
CA LYS A 110 35.35 -5.25 -3.07
C LYS A 110 35.63 -6.67 -3.54
N GLN A 111 36.79 -7.21 -3.20
CA GLN A 111 37.17 -8.59 -3.46
C GLN A 111 36.53 -9.52 -2.43
N ASN A 112 35.81 -10.55 -2.88
CA ASN A 112 35.04 -11.43 -2.00
C ASN A 112 35.94 -12.32 -1.14
N GLU A 113 37.11 -12.75 -1.62
CA GLU A 113 38.04 -13.55 -0.83
C GLU A 113 38.48 -12.81 0.44
N SER A 114 38.60 -11.48 0.35
CA SER A 114 38.97 -10.60 1.46
C SER A 114 37.88 -10.46 2.53
N ASN A 115 36.64 -10.87 2.24
CA ASN A 115 35.52 -10.77 3.17
C ASN A 115 35.41 -11.96 4.13
N LYS A 116 36.15 -13.06 3.89
CA LYS A 116 36.07 -14.28 4.70
C LYS A 116 36.24 -14.03 6.20
N ALA A 117 37.24 -13.24 6.59
CA ALA A 117 37.47 -12.94 8.01
C ALA A 117 36.30 -12.19 8.67
N ASN A 118 35.57 -11.35 7.92
CA ASN A 118 34.39 -10.65 8.43
C ASN A 118 33.16 -11.56 8.48
N PHE A 119 33.01 -12.46 7.53
CA PHE A 119 31.99 -13.51 7.60
C PHE A 119 32.22 -14.43 8.81
N ASP A 120 33.45 -14.90 9.02
CA ASP A 120 33.80 -15.75 10.15
C ASP A 120 33.49 -15.03 11.49
N LYS A 121 33.80 -13.73 11.62
CA LYS A 121 33.41 -12.93 12.80
C LYS A 121 31.90 -12.88 13.03
N MET A 122 31.10 -12.77 11.97
CA MET A 122 29.63 -12.77 12.08
C MET A 122 29.10 -14.15 12.50
N ILE A 123 29.66 -15.23 11.94
CA ILE A 123 29.32 -16.60 12.34
C ILE A 123 29.64 -16.84 13.81
N GLU A 124 30.83 -16.45 14.28
CA GLU A 124 31.19 -16.59 15.69
C GLU A 124 30.29 -15.76 16.61
N ALA A 125 29.83 -14.58 16.15
CA ALA A 125 28.84 -13.81 16.89
C ALA A 125 27.47 -14.52 16.97
N ILE A 126 27.04 -15.21 15.91
CA ILE A 126 25.80 -16.00 15.91
C ILE A 126 25.94 -17.19 16.88
N LYS A 127 27.04 -17.94 16.81
CA LYS A 127 27.31 -19.08 17.70
C LYS A 127 27.36 -18.68 19.18
N GLY A 128 27.86 -17.48 19.46
CA GLY A 128 27.91 -16.92 20.81
C GLY A 128 26.62 -16.29 21.31
N SER A 129 25.58 -16.15 20.49
CA SER A 129 24.31 -15.53 20.86
C SER A 129 23.35 -16.57 21.42
N LYS A 130 22.84 -16.38 22.65
CA LYS A 130 21.97 -17.35 23.34
C LYS A 130 22.49 -18.79 23.24
N LYS A 131 21.75 -19.71 22.59
CA LYS A 131 22.19 -21.12 22.41
C LYS A 131 23.00 -21.33 21.13
N GLY A 132 23.06 -20.34 20.23
CA GLY A 132 23.85 -20.39 19.01
C GLY A 132 23.45 -21.45 17.99
N LYS A 133 22.18 -21.88 17.96
CA LYS A 133 21.70 -22.98 17.08
C LYS A 133 20.67 -22.52 16.06
N ARG A 134 19.79 -21.59 16.43
CA ARG A 134 18.62 -21.18 15.64
C ARG A 134 18.73 -19.74 15.18
N ILE A 135 18.66 -19.52 13.88
CA ILE A 135 18.66 -18.16 13.31
C ILE A 135 17.28 -17.79 12.77
N GLY A 136 16.80 -16.60 13.17
CA GLY A 136 15.63 -15.98 12.60
C GLY A 136 16.00 -15.31 11.27
N VAL A 137 15.30 -15.67 10.21
CA VAL A 137 15.54 -15.19 8.84
C VAL A 137 14.22 -14.85 8.14
N PHE A 138 14.29 -14.12 7.02
CA PHE A 138 13.16 -13.96 6.11
C PHE A 138 13.32 -14.96 4.95
N ILE A 139 12.69 -16.14 5.04
CA ILE A 139 12.95 -17.26 4.12
C ILE A 139 12.60 -16.93 2.65
N LYS A 140 11.65 -16.01 2.45
CA LYS A 140 11.20 -15.59 1.12
C LYS A 140 12.16 -14.61 0.45
N ASP A 141 13.02 -13.96 1.20
CA ASP A 141 13.92 -12.94 0.69
C ASP A 141 15.15 -13.62 0.09
N LYS A 142 15.32 -13.49 -1.23
CA LYS A 142 16.45 -14.04 -1.97
C LYS A 142 17.01 -12.97 -2.88
N PHE A 143 18.13 -12.38 -2.45
CA PHE A 143 18.82 -11.36 -3.23
C PHE A 143 19.95 -11.96 -4.07
N PRO A 144 20.12 -11.53 -5.33
CA PRO A 144 21.23 -11.94 -6.18
C PRO A 144 22.55 -11.27 -5.79
N GLY A 145 23.63 -11.67 -6.47
CA GLY A 145 24.96 -11.05 -6.39
C GLY A 145 26.01 -11.91 -5.69
N ASP A 146 27.26 -11.78 -6.13
CA ASP A 146 28.38 -12.61 -5.67
C ASP A 146 28.66 -12.45 -4.16
N PHE A 147 28.42 -11.25 -3.62
CA PHE A 147 28.55 -10.99 -2.19
C PHE A 147 27.55 -11.81 -1.36
N MET A 148 26.28 -11.85 -1.78
CA MET A 148 25.25 -12.67 -1.12
C MET A 148 25.51 -14.16 -1.30
N LYS A 149 25.92 -14.59 -2.50
CA LYS A 149 26.32 -15.99 -2.75
C LYS A 149 27.42 -16.44 -1.78
N SER A 150 28.48 -15.65 -1.65
CA SER A 150 29.60 -15.94 -0.74
C SER A 150 29.15 -16.02 0.72
N TRP A 151 28.27 -15.11 1.14
CA TRP A 151 27.70 -15.13 2.50
C TRP A 151 26.85 -16.39 2.75
N TYR A 152 25.93 -16.71 1.85
CA TYR A 152 25.06 -17.87 2.01
C TYR A 152 25.84 -19.19 1.97
N ASP A 153 26.89 -19.30 1.15
CA ASP A 153 27.76 -20.49 1.09
C ASP A 153 28.45 -20.76 2.43
N ILE A 154 28.85 -19.72 3.16
CA ILE A 154 29.45 -19.87 4.50
C ILE A 154 28.35 -20.14 5.54
N LEU A 155 27.29 -19.33 5.57
CA LEU A 155 26.20 -19.48 6.54
C LEU A 155 25.54 -20.86 6.48
N ASN A 156 25.38 -21.43 5.27
CA ASN A 156 24.77 -22.74 5.08
C ASN A 156 25.67 -23.90 5.56
N LYS A 157 27.01 -23.74 5.57
CA LYS A 157 27.94 -24.76 6.06
C LYS A 157 27.89 -24.94 7.57
N GLU A 158 27.46 -23.91 8.29
CA GLU A 158 27.37 -23.94 9.76
C GLU A 158 26.19 -24.78 10.28
N GLY A 159 25.20 -25.09 9.41
CA GLY A 159 24.10 -25.98 9.79
C GLY A 159 23.11 -25.40 10.81
N PHE A 160 23.01 -24.07 10.94
CA PHE A 160 22.00 -23.44 11.79
C PHE A 160 20.58 -23.80 11.35
N GLU A 161 19.71 -24.05 12.33
CA GLU A 161 18.27 -24.21 12.09
C GLU A 161 17.67 -22.83 11.76
N LYS A 162 16.99 -22.73 10.62
CA LYS A 162 16.40 -21.47 10.14
C LYS A 162 14.93 -21.39 10.53
N VAL A 163 14.55 -20.30 11.20
CA VAL A 163 13.17 -20.00 11.59
C VAL A 163 12.69 -18.79 10.78
N ASP A 164 11.55 -18.89 10.10
CA ASP A 164 10.94 -17.73 9.43
C ASP A 164 10.34 -16.79 10.47
N ILE A 165 10.89 -15.59 10.60
CA ILE A 165 10.40 -14.58 11.56
C ILE A 165 9.55 -13.49 10.87
N GLY A 166 9.19 -13.68 9.60
CA GLY A 166 8.50 -12.67 8.80
C GLY A 166 7.19 -12.18 9.42
N ALA A 167 6.38 -13.07 10.01
CA ALA A 167 5.11 -12.71 10.64
C ALA A 167 5.31 -11.94 11.96
N SER A 168 6.17 -12.44 12.84
CA SER A 168 6.60 -11.76 14.07
C SER A 168 7.17 -10.36 13.82
N VAL A 169 8.02 -10.19 12.80
CA VAL A 169 8.56 -8.87 12.43
C VAL A 169 7.47 -7.98 11.84
N ALA A 170 6.61 -8.49 10.96
CA ALA A 170 5.48 -7.73 10.41
C ALA A 170 4.61 -7.15 11.52
N TYR A 171 4.23 -7.96 12.51
CA TYR A 171 3.45 -7.49 13.66
C TYR A 171 4.24 -6.53 14.54
N THR A 172 5.55 -6.77 14.69
CA THR A 172 6.46 -5.87 15.40
C THR A 172 6.53 -4.51 14.76
N ILE A 173 6.49 -4.34 13.44
CA ILE A 173 6.57 -3.04 12.74
C ILE A 173 5.21 -2.49 12.28
N ALA A 174 4.11 -3.20 12.57
CA ALA A 174 2.77 -2.86 12.09
C ALA A 174 2.26 -1.50 12.59
N VAL A 175 2.49 -1.16 13.86
CA VAL A 175 2.12 0.15 14.45
C VAL A 175 3.07 1.24 13.95
N LYS A 176 2.52 2.29 13.36
CA LYS A 176 3.26 3.42 12.79
C LYS A 176 3.44 4.54 13.82
N GLU A 177 4.64 5.10 13.89
CA GLU A 177 4.92 6.34 14.59
C GLU A 177 4.31 7.55 13.84
N GLU A 178 4.11 8.70 14.51
CA GLU A 178 3.52 9.88 13.85
C GLU A 178 4.29 10.34 12.61
N GLY A 179 5.62 10.25 12.62
CA GLY A 179 6.44 10.53 11.45
C GLY A 179 6.11 9.62 10.26
N GLU A 180 5.93 8.32 10.52
CA GLU A 180 5.53 7.33 9.51
C GLU A 180 4.09 7.57 9.03
N LEU A 181 3.17 7.89 9.95
CA LEU A 181 1.78 8.22 9.62
C LEU A 181 1.69 9.46 8.72
N ASN A 182 2.52 10.48 8.95
CA ASN A 182 2.58 11.65 8.08
C ASN A 182 3.02 11.31 6.65
N LEU A 183 3.99 10.40 6.49
CA LEU A 183 4.40 9.90 5.17
C LEU A 183 3.25 9.14 4.49
N MET A 184 2.54 8.28 5.21
CA MET A 184 1.39 7.54 4.68
C MET A 184 0.18 8.43 4.36
N ARG A 185 -0.11 9.44 5.19
CA ARG A 185 -1.13 10.47 4.90
C ARG A 185 -0.79 11.23 3.62
N LYS A 186 0.48 11.61 3.44
CA LYS A 186 0.95 12.27 2.22
C LYS A 186 0.84 11.37 1.00
N ALA A 187 1.25 10.11 1.10
CA ALA A 187 1.08 9.11 0.05
C ALA A 187 -0.41 8.95 -0.37
N ALA A 188 -1.31 8.78 0.61
CA ALA A 188 -2.74 8.65 0.39
C ALA A 188 -3.38 9.90 -0.24
N SER A 189 -2.94 11.09 0.18
CA SER A 189 -3.36 12.35 -0.42
C SER A 189 -2.92 12.45 -1.89
N ILE A 190 -1.70 12.06 -2.23
CA ILE A 190 -1.22 12.07 -3.62
C ILE A 190 -1.99 11.04 -4.45
N SER A 191 -2.23 9.83 -3.93
CA SER A 191 -3.10 8.84 -4.59
C SER A 191 -4.50 9.41 -4.90
N SER A 192 -5.05 10.17 -3.94
CA SER A 192 -6.37 10.82 -4.10
C SER A 192 -6.36 11.90 -5.17
N ASP A 193 -5.28 12.68 -5.23
CA ASP A 193 -5.07 13.75 -6.22
C ASP A 193 -4.86 13.20 -7.63
N VAL A 194 -3.99 12.19 -7.81
CA VAL A 194 -3.76 11.53 -9.10
C VAL A 194 -5.06 10.91 -9.61
N PHE A 195 -5.84 10.26 -8.74
CA PHE A 195 -7.13 9.73 -9.14
C PHE A 195 -8.10 10.84 -9.58
N SER A 196 -8.25 11.88 -8.76
CA SER A 196 -9.32 12.87 -8.94
C SER A 196 -9.01 13.91 -10.02
N LYS A 197 -7.75 14.32 -10.15
CA LYS A 197 -7.29 15.40 -11.05
C LYS A 197 -6.72 14.90 -12.37
N PHE A 198 -6.46 13.61 -12.49
CA PHE A 198 -5.92 13.02 -13.71
C PHE A 198 -6.75 11.83 -14.18
N PHE A 199 -6.81 10.75 -13.41
CA PHE A 199 -7.40 9.51 -13.89
C PHE A 199 -8.89 9.66 -14.22
N LYS A 200 -9.66 10.24 -13.30
CA LYS A 200 -11.10 10.44 -13.49
C LYS A 200 -11.36 11.35 -14.69
N ASP A 201 -10.66 12.48 -14.79
CA ASP A 201 -10.79 13.41 -15.92
C ASP A 201 -10.46 12.73 -17.24
N ARG A 202 -9.37 11.96 -17.29
CA ARG A 202 -8.99 11.22 -18.49
C ARG A 202 -10.03 10.17 -18.89
N VAL A 203 -10.63 9.46 -17.93
CA VAL A 203 -11.71 8.51 -18.25
C VAL A 203 -12.95 9.24 -18.78
N MET A 204 -13.32 10.38 -18.21
CA MET A 204 -14.44 11.20 -18.71
C MET A 204 -14.17 11.66 -20.14
N GLU A 205 -12.98 12.18 -20.44
CA GLU A 205 -12.60 12.56 -21.81
C GLU A 205 -12.70 11.40 -22.81
N ILE A 206 -12.23 10.20 -22.41
CA ILE A 206 -12.29 9.01 -23.27
C ILE A 206 -13.74 8.63 -23.56
N VAL A 207 -14.61 8.71 -22.56
CA VAL A 207 -16.05 8.40 -22.69
C VAL A 207 -16.74 9.44 -23.58
N ASP A 208 -16.51 10.74 -23.33
CA ASP A 208 -17.14 11.84 -24.08
C ASP A 208 -16.74 11.88 -25.56
N ALA A 209 -15.54 11.41 -25.87
CA ALA A 209 -15.00 11.35 -27.23
C ALA A 209 -15.16 9.98 -27.91
N ASP A 210 -15.79 9.00 -27.25
CA ASP A 210 -15.88 7.60 -27.70
C ASP A 210 -14.51 7.04 -28.15
N GLU A 211 -13.46 7.38 -27.40
CA GLU A 211 -12.09 7.01 -27.73
C GLU A 211 -11.79 5.55 -27.38
N LYS A 212 -11.12 4.84 -28.30
CA LYS A 212 -10.62 3.48 -28.05
C LYS A 212 -9.24 3.53 -27.41
N VAL A 213 -9.18 3.39 -26.08
CA VAL A 213 -7.93 3.37 -25.31
C VAL A 213 -7.76 2.01 -24.63
N ARG A 214 -6.56 1.43 -24.70
CA ARG A 214 -6.24 0.17 -24.01
C ARG A 214 -6.05 0.39 -22.52
N HIS A 215 -6.43 -0.58 -21.68
CA HIS A 215 -6.21 -0.50 -20.23
C HIS A 215 -4.71 -0.28 -19.89
N SER A 216 -3.80 -1.04 -20.51
CA SER A 216 -2.36 -0.87 -20.33
C SER A 216 -1.89 0.53 -20.70
N LYS A 217 -2.47 1.14 -21.74
CA LYS A 217 -2.10 2.49 -22.16
C LYS A 217 -2.56 3.54 -21.16
N LEU A 218 -3.75 3.36 -20.61
CA LEU A 218 -4.24 4.22 -19.54
C LEU A 218 -3.42 4.07 -18.25
N ALA A 219 -2.97 2.86 -17.92
CA ALA A 219 -2.05 2.61 -16.81
C ALA A 219 -0.70 3.35 -16.98
N GLU A 220 -0.06 3.21 -18.16
CA GLU A 220 1.15 3.97 -18.50
C GLU A 220 0.94 5.48 -18.38
N SER A 221 -0.23 5.97 -18.77
CA SER A 221 -0.59 7.39 -18.65
C SER A 221 -0.68 7.84 -17.19
N VAL A 222 -1.17 6.99 -16.28
CA VAL A 222 -1.17 7.26 -14.83
C VAL A 222 0.25 7.21 -14.26
N GLU A 223 1.11 6.29 -14.71
CA GLU A 223 2.54 6.25 -14.33
C GLU A 223 3.28 7.52 -14.76
N LYS A 224 3.02 8.03 -15.96
CA LYS A 224 3.60 9.29 -16.40
C LYS A 224 3.05 10.50 -15.65
N ALA A 225 1.80 10.44 -15.18
CA ALA A 225 1.21 11.55 -14.44
C ALA A 225 1.96 11.84 -13.13
N ILE A 226 2.56 10.82 -12.49
CA ILE A 226 3.30 11.04 -11.24
C ILE A 226 4.68 11.69 -11.43
N GLU A 227 5.11 11.90 -12.68
CA GLU A 227 6.30 12.69 -13.01
C GLU A 227 5.98 14.20 -13.03
N ASP A 228 4.70 14.56 -13.13
CA ASP A 228 4.25 15.95 -13.22
C ASP A 228 3.81 16.48 -11.84
N LYS A 229 4.55 17.48 -11.35
CA LYS A 229 4.30 18.15 -10.06
C LYS A 229 2.87 18.66 -9.87
N LYS A 230 2.13 18.95 -10.96
CA LYS A 230 0.74 19.42 -10.86
C LYS A 230 -0.19 18.41 -10.17
N TYR A 231 0.08 17.12 -10.32
CA TYR A 231 -0.72 16.05 -9.72
C TYR A 231 -0.18 15.60 -8.35
N LEU A 232 0.99 16.11 -7.94
CA LEU A 232 1.68 15.70 -6.71
C LEU A 232 1.52 16.70 -5.56
N GLY A 233 0.71 17.76 -5.74
CA GLY A 233 0.55 18.83 -4.76
C GLY A 233 1.88 19.48 -4.40
N GLY A 234 2.73 19.73 -5.40
CA GLY A 234 4.05 20.36 -5.24
C GLY A 234 5.15 19.44 -4.67
N THR A 235 4.86 18.16 -4.43
CA THR A 235 5.84 17.19 -3.95
C THR A 235 6.87 16.87 -5.03
N ASP A 236 8.11 16.63 -4.62
CA ASP A 236 9.18 16.23 -5.54
C ASP A 236 8.90 14.83 -6.14
N PRO A 237 8.79 14.70 -7.48
CA PRO A 237 8.58 13.42 -8.14
C PRO A 237 9.66 12.38 -7.79
N SER A 238 10.90 12.80 -7.48
CA SER A 238 12.00 11.87 -7.13
C SER A 238 11.76 11.08 -5.83
N THR A 239 10.75 11.48 -5.05
CA THR A 239 10.39 10.86 -3.77
C THR A 239 9.11 10.03 -3.84
N ILE A 240 8.59 9.85 -5.06
CA ILE A 240 7.29 9.25 -5.35
C ILE A 240 7.50 8.10 -6.34
N GLU A 241 6.89 6.97 -6.03
CA GLU A 241 6.83 5.80 -6.89
C GLU A 241 5.39 5.28 -6.93
N MET A 242 5.05 4.49 -7.96
CA MET A 242 3.86 3.66 -7.90
C MET A 242 4.10 2.49 -6.96
N CYS A 243 3.12 2.17 -6.10
CA CYS A 243 3.17 0.97 -5.28
C CYS A 243 3.20 -0.30 -6.13
N TYR A 244 2.51 -0.26 -7.27
CA TYR A 244 2.37 -1.31 -8.28
C TYR A 244 1.86 -0.65 -9.57
N PRO A 245 2.06 -1.27 -10.76
CA PRO A 245 1.51 -0.74 -12.01
C PRO A 245 -0.01 -0.54 -11.91
N PRO A 246 -0.57 0.65 -12.21
CA PRO A 246 -2.00 0.89 -12.08
C PRO A 246 -2.85 -0.17 -12.79
N ILE A 247 -3.91 -0.61 -12.12
CA ILE A 247 -4.76 -1.73 -12.58
C ILE A 247 -6.11 -1.15 -12.99
N ILE A 248 -6.37 -1.14 -14.29
CA ILE A 248 -7.64 -0.73 -14.89
C ILE A 248 -8.26 -1.97 -15.55
N GLN A 249 -9.53 -2.23 -15.25
CA GLN A 249 -10.28 -3.38 -15.77
C GLN A 249 -11.70 -2.97 -16.14
N SER A 250 -12.21 -3.49 -17.25
CA SER A 250 -13.58 -3.29 -17.71
C SER A 250 -13.98 -4.38 -18.72
N GLY A 251 -15.23 -4.35 -19.20
CA GLY A 251 -15.67 -5.14 -20.35
C GLY A 251 -15.71 -6.65 -20.08
N GLY A 252 -16.22 -7.06 -18.93
CA GLY A 252 -16.36 -8.47 -18.56
C GLY A 252 -15.10 -9.13 -17.99
N ASN A 253 -13.92 -8.51 -18.13
CA ASN A 253 -12.64 -9.09 -17.73
C ASN A 253 -12.12 -8.45 -16.44
N TYR A 254 -12.39 -9.10 -15.30
CA TYR A 254 -12.02 -8.57 -13.99
C TYR A 254 -11.23 -9.60 -13.17
N ASN A 255 -10.22 -9.12 -12.45
CA ASN A 255 -9.48 -9.89 -11.47
C ASN A 255 -9.12 -8.96 -10.32
N LEU A 256 -9.92 -9.02 -9.24
CA LEU A 256 -9.86 -8.09 -8.11
C LEU A 256 -8.70 -8.44 -7.16
N LYS A 257 -7.47 -8.38 -7.69
CA LYS A 257 -6.20 -8.65 -7.00
C LYS A 257 -5.18 -7.59 -7.42
N PHE A 258 -4.25 -7.27 -6.52
CA PHE A 258 -3.18 -6.29 -6.80
C PHE A 258 -1.92 -6.89 -7.43
N SER A 259 -1.94 -8.20 -7.73
CA SER A 259 -0.82 -8.92 -8.34
C SER A 259 -0.97 -9.11 -9.84
N VAL A 260 -1.99 -8.49 -10.44
CA VAL A 260 -2.22 -8.52 -11.89
C VAL A 260 -1.86 -7.16 -12.48
N VAL A 261 -1.71 -7.12 -13.80
CA VAL A 261 -1.46 -5.90 -14.56
C VAL A 261 -2.65 -5.57 -15.44
N SER A 262 -2.79 -4.30 -15.82
CA SER A 262 -3.76 -3.87 -16.84
C SER A 262 -3.53 -4.60 -18.16
N ASP A 263 -4.59 -5.16 -18.75
CA ASP A 263 -4.49 -5.93 -19.99
C ASP A 263 -4.39 -5.02 -21.24
N LYS A 264 -4.32 -5.64 -22.42
CA LYS A 264 -4.24 -4.93 -23.72
C LYS A 264 -5.61 -4.72 -24.38
N ASN A 265 -6.71 -5.06 -23.71
CA ASN A 265 -8.07 -4.84 -24.22
C ASN A 265 -8.40 -3.35 -24.16
N HIS A 266 -9.33 -2.91 -25.03
CA HIS A 266 -9.84 -1.55 -24.98
C HIS A 266 -10.79 -1.38 -23.80
N MET A 267 -10.74 -0.22 -23.17
CA MET A 267 -11.65 0.15 -22.09
C MET A 267 -13.08 0.17 -22.62
N HIS A 268 -13.94 -0.62 -21.98
CA HIS A 268 -15.37 -0.67 -22.23
C HIS A 268 -16.11 0.28 -21.28
N PHE A 269 -17.11 0.97 -21.79
CA PHE A 269 -17.95 1.90 -21.04
C PHE A 269 -19.05 1.16 -20.28
N GLY A 270 -18.65 0.49 -19.20
CA GLY A 270 -19.56 -0.17 -18.25
C GLY A 270 -19.09 0.10 -16.84
N ALA A 271 -18.77 -0.94 -16.08
CA ALA A 271 -18.02 -0.81 -14.84
C ALA A 271 -16.51 -0.79 -15.14
N VAL A 272 -15.84 0.31 -14.81
CA VAL A 272 -14.38 0.47 -14.93
C VAL A 272 -13.78 0.48 -13.53
N THR A 273 -13.22 -0.64 -13.10
CA THR A 273 -12.50 -0.72 -11.83
C THR A 273 -11.08 -0.18 -12.01
N CYS A 274 -10.65 0.67 -11.10
CA CYS A 274 -9.32 1.25 -11.08
C CYS A 274 -8.71 1.09 -9.69
N ALA A 275 -7.52 0.48 -9.63
CA ALA A 275 -6.69 0.38 -8.44
C ALA A 275 -5.34 1.03 -8.71
N MET A 276 -4.96 1.96 -7.84
CA MET A 276 -3.64 2.61 -7.86
C MET A 276 -3.20 2.96 -6.45
N GLY A 277 -1.88 3.04 -6.25
CA GLY A 277 -1.30 3.40 -4.97
C GLY A 277 0.01 4.15 -5.17
N ILE A 278 0.19 5.22 -4.39
CA ILE A 278 1.43 5.98 -4.36
C ILE A 278 2.28 5.53 -3.18
N ARG A 279 3.57 5.35 -3.44
CA ARG A 279 4.61 5.16 -2.43
C ARG A 279 5.39 6.45 -2.29
N TYR A 280 5.28 7.10 -1.13
CA TYR A 280 5.99 8.34 -0.82
C TYR A 280 7.09 8.07 0.20
N LYS A 281 8.36 8.33 -0.17
CA LYS A 281 9.53 8.04 0.67
C LYS A 281 9.48 6.63 1.27
N SER A 282 9.22 5.65 0.41
CA SER A 282 9.08 4.22 0.72
C SER A 282 7.79 3.80 1.45
N TYR A 283 6.92 4.71 1.91
CA TYR A 283 5.66 4.35 2.57
C TYR A 283 4.50 4.33 1.59
N CYS A 284 3.78 3.21 1.57
CA CYS A 284 2.72 2.91 0.61
C CYS A 284 1.37 3.50 1.01
N SER A 285 0.55 3.73 -0.02
CA SER A 285 -0.89 3.97 0.08
C SER A 285 -1.61 3.17 -1.00
N ASN A 286 -2.93 3.07 -0.89
CA ASN A 286 -3.75 2.37 -1.87
C ASN A 286 -5.13 3.01 -1.98
N LEU A 287 -5.65 3.07 -3.21
CA LEU A 287 -6.97 3.56 -3.55
C LEU A 287 -7.58 2.65 -4.62
N VAL A 288 -8.84 2.28 -4.42
CA VAL A 288 -9.62 1.55 -5.43
C VAL A 288 -10.98 2.22 -5.61
N ARG A 289 -11.37 2.47 -6.86
CA ARG A 289 -12.69 2.99 -7.22
C ARG A 289 -13.23 2.27 -8.45
N THR A 290 -14.54 2.22 -8.56
CA THR A 290 -15.24 1.80 -9.78
C THR A 290 -15.96 3.00 -10.36
N LEU A 291 -15.59 3.41 -11.57
CA LEU A 291 -16.37 4.36 -12.36
C LEU A 291 -17.41 3.57 -13.15
N MET A 292 -18.63 4.08 -13.24
CA MET A 292 -19.74 3.35 -13.86
C MET A 292 -20.40 4.22 -14.93
N VAL A 293 -20.38 3.78 -16.18
CA VAL A 293 -21.09 4.47 -17.28
C VAL A 293 -22.52 3.95 -17.35
N ASP A 294 -23.49 4.87 -17.29
CA ASP A 294 -24.93 4.61 -17.30
C ASP A 294 -25.35 3.38 -16.45
N PRO A 295 -25.00 3.34 -15.14
CA PRO A 295 -25.25 2.16 -14.33
C PRO A 295 -26.73 1.87 -14.18
N THR A 296 -27.13 0.62 -14.41
CA THR A 296 -28.48 0.13 -14.10
C THR A 296 -28.78 0.25 -12.61
N GLN A 297 -30.06 0.30 -12.23
CA GLN A 297 -30.45 0.35 -10.82
C GLN A 297 -29.86 -0.81 -10.01
N GLU A 298 -29.85 -2.02 -10.55
CA GLU A 298 -29.25 -3.19 -9.90
C GLU A 298 -27.73 -3.02 -9.67
N MET A 299 -27.01 -2.42 -10.61
CA MET A 299 -25.59 -2.09 -10.43
C MET A 299 -25.38 -1.04 -9.34
N GLN A 300 -26.21 0.01 -9.31
CA GLN A 300 -26.16 1.04 -8.29
C GLN A 300 -26.45 0.48 -6.88
N ASP A 301 -27.46 -0.38 -6.76
CA ASP A 301 -27.83 -1.02 -5.50
C ASP A 301 -26.71 -1.92 -4.97
N ASN A 302 -26.09 -2.73 -5.85
CA ASN A 302 -24.95 -3.56 -5.49
C ASN A 302 -23.73 -2.71 -5.08
N TYR A 303 -23.50 -1.58 -5.74
CA TYR A 303 -22.42 -0.67 -5.39
C TYR A 303 -22.66 0.02 -4.04
N ASN A 304 -23.88 0.51 -3.79
CA ASN A 304 -24.24 1.09 -2.50
C ASN A 304 -24.15 0.08 -1.36
N PHE A 305 -24.54 -1.18 -1.59
CA PHE A 305 -24.34 -2.26 -0.63
C PHE A 305 -22.86 -2.50 -0.34
N LEU A 306 -21.99 -2.47 -1.36
CA LEU A 306 -20.54 -2.58 -1.18
C LEU A 306 -19.96 -1.42 -0.34
N LEU A 307 -20.46 -0.19 -0.54
CA LEU A 307 -20.09 0.96 0.30
C LEU A 307 -20.52 0.79 1.75
N GLN A 308 -21.75 0.28 1.98
CA GLN A 308 -22.26 -0.01 3.31
C GLN A 308 -21.39 -1.05 4.04
N LEU A 309 -21.01 -2.13 3.36
CA LEU A 309 -20.10 -3.15 3.93
C LEU A 309 -18.73 -2.56 4.27
N GLN A 310 -18.20 -1.69 3.41
CA GLN A 310 -16.94 -1.01 3.69
C GLN A 310 -17.06 -0.15 4.96
N GLU A 311 -18.10 0.67 5.07
CA GLU A 311 -18.35 1.52 6.25
C GLU A 311 -18.52 0.70 7.53
N GLU A 312 -19.20 -0.44 7.48
CA GLU A 312 -19.32 -1.35 8.62
C GLU A 312 -17.96 -1.93 9.02
N LEU A 313 -17.14 -2.35 8.04
CA LEU A 313 -15.80 -2.88 8.33
C LEU A 313 -14.94 -1.84 9.04
N LEU A 314 -15.04 -0.55 8.69
CA LEU A 314 -14.28 0.50 9.38
C LEU A 314 -14.65 0.62 10.86
N LYS A 315 -15.91 0.35 11.25
CA LYS A 315 -16.34 0.35 12.66
C LYS A 315 -15.75 -0.82 13.45
N GLU A 316 -15.50 -1.93 12.77
CA GLU A 316 -14.93 -3.13 13.39
C GLU A 316 -13.39 -3.15 13.41
N LEU A 317 -12.74 -2.30 12.61
CA LEU A 317 -11.29 -2.12 12.64
C LEU A 317 -10.83 -1.21 13.80
N LYS A 318 -11.02 -1.68 15.03
CA LYS A 318 -10.70 -0.98 16.29
C LYS A 318 -9.59 -1.68 17.08
N HIS A 319 -8.89 -0.93 17.94
CA HIS A 319 -7.86 -1.49 18.81
C HIS A 319 -8.39 -2.67 19.64
N GLY A 320 -7.62 -3.76 19.71
CA GLY A 320 -7.91 -4.94 20.51
C GLY A 320 -8.76 -6.01 19.81
N ALA A 321 -9.52 -5.64 18.78
CA ALA A 321 -10.32 -6.59 18.00
C ALA A 321 -9.42 -7.54 17.20
N LYS A 322 -9.83 -8.81 17.07
CA LYS A 322 -9.14 -9.76 16.19
C LYS A 322 -9.53 -9.48 14.74
N ILE A 323 -8.57 -9.64 13.83
CA ILE A 323 -8.80 -9.44 12.40
C ILE A 323 -9.88 -10.38 11.86
N CYS A 324 -9.91 -11.65 12.28
CA CYS A 324 -10.92 -12.62 11.86
C CYS A 324 -12.34 -12.25 12.29
N ASP A 325 -12.50 -11.61 13.44
CA ASP A 325 -13.82 -11.23 13.97
C ASP A 325 -14.42 -10.09 13.13
N ALA A 326 -13.60 -9.08 12.80
CA ALA A 326 -13.99 -8.00 11.89
C ALA A 326 -14.35 -8.56 10.50
N TYR A 327 -13.62 -9.56 10.00
CA TYR A 327 -13.97 -10.26 8.76
C TYR A 327 -15.33 -10.97 8.86
N GLN A 328 -15.55 -11.73 9.93
CA GLN A 328 -16.75 -12.55 10.08
C GLN A 328 -18.03 -11.71 10.15
N ILE A 329 -17.98 -10.56 10.84
CA ILE A 329 -19.12 -9.63 10.92
C ILE A 329 -19.60 -9.20 9.52
N ILE A 330 -18.67 -8.89 8.61
CA ILE A 330 -19.00 -8.50 7.24
C ILE A 330 -19.57 -9.66 6.44
N MET A 331 -18.99 -10.86 6.58
CA MET A 331 -19.51 -12.04 5.89
C MET A 331 -20.91 -12.42 6.38
N ASP A 332 -21.18 -12.28 7.68
CA ASP A 332 -22.51 -12.51 8.25
C ASP A 332 -23.52 -11.47 7.76
N GLN A 333 -23.10 -10.21 7.61
CA GLN A 333 -23.94 -9.17 7.02
C GLN A 333 -24.29 -9.47 5.55
N VAL A 334 -23.31 -9.93 4.75
CA VAL A 334 -23.55 -10.35 3.36
C VAL A 334 -24.55 -11.50 3.33
N LYS A 335 -24.33 -12.54 4.14
CA LYS A 335 -25.22 -13.70 4.25
C LYS A 335 -26.64 -13.31 4.64
N LYS A 336 -26.80 -12.34 5.55
CA LYS A 336 -28.10 -11.88 6.05
C LYS A 336 -28.86 -11.00 5.04
N GLN A 337 -28.17 -10.07 4.38
CA GLN A 337 -28.83 -9.04 3.56
C GLN A 337 -28.89 -9.42 2.07
N LYS A 338 -27.86 -10.09 1.56
CA LYS A 338 -27.70 -10.44 0.13
C LYS A 338 -26.98 -11.81 -0.01
N PRO A 339 -27.62 -12.93 0.40
CA PRO A 339 -26.99 -14.25 0.40
C PRO A 339 -26.45 -14.67 -0.97
N ASP A 340 -27.09 -14.25 -2.06
CA ASP A 340 -26.66 -14.54 -3.44
C ASP A 340 -25.29 -13.93 -3.79
N LEU A 341 -24.86 -12.89 -3.07
CA LEU A 341 -23.56 -12.24 -3.25
C LEU A 341 -22.42 -12.92 -2.47
N MET A 342 -22.71 -13.92 -1.64
CA MET A 342 -21.70 -14.60 -0.82
C MET A 342 -20.59 -15.26 -1.64
N SER A 343 -20.92 -15.81 -2.82
CA SER A 343 -19.94 -16.40 -3.73
C SER A 343 -19.20 -15.36 -4.59
N LYS A 344 -19.68 -14.12 -4.58
CA LYS A 344 -19.22 -13.03 -5.45
C LYS A 344 -18.31 -12.05 -4.74
N ILE A 345 -18.38 -11.97 -3.40
CA ILE A 345 -17.54 -11.11 -2.59
C ILE A 345 -16.08 -11.59 -2.54
N THR A 346 -15.14 -10.64 -2.53
CA THR A 346 -13.70 -10.91 -2.38
C THR A 346 -13.41 -11.69 -1.10
N LYS A 347 -12.59 -12.75 -1.21
CA LYS A 347 -12.22 -13.64 -0.08
C LYS A 347 -11.43 -12.94 1.03
N ASN A 348 -10.71 -11.88 0.70
CA ASN A 348 -10.00 -11.02 1.66
C ASN A 348 -10.60 -9.61 1.58
N LEU A 349 -10.68 -8.92 2.72
CA LEU A 349 -11.29 -7.58 2.82
C LEU A 349 -10.26 -6.45 3.02
N GLY A 350 -8.97 -6.80 2.96
CA GLY A 350 -7.89 -5.87 3.23
C GLY A 350 -6.59 -6.55 3.65
N PHE A 351 -5.57 -5.74 3.86
CA PHE A 351 -4.32 -6.13 4.49
C PHE A 351 -3.62 -4.93 5.13
N ALA A 352 -2.79 -5.18 6.15
CA ALA A 352 -1.95 -4.12 6.70
C ALA A 352 -0.94 -3.65 5.65
N MET A 353 -0.57 -2.38 5.73
CA MET A 353 0.27 -1.69 4.77
C MET A 353 1.25 -0.75 5.50
N GLY A 354 2.39 -0.50 4.89
CA GLY A 354 3.45 0.34 5.44
C GLY A 354 4.54 0.59 4.42
N ILE A 355 5.78 0.27 4.79
CA ILE A 355 6.90 0.26 3.84
C ILE A 355 6.66 -0.82 2.76
N GLU A 356 6.15 -1.98 3.19
CA GLU A 356 5.61 -2.98 2.29
C GLU A 356 4.18 -2.66 1.92
N PHE A 357 3.86 -2.81 0.63
CA PHE A 357 2.50 -2.59 0.13
C PHE A 357 1.50 -3.56 0.76
N ARG A 358 1.87 -4.84 0.90
CA ARG A 358 0.98 -5.88 1.42
C ARG A 358 1.66 -6.72 2.49
N GLU A 359 1.19 -6.59 3.73
CA GLU A 359 1.59 -7.46 4.83
C GLU A 359 0.86 -8.80 4.80
N GLY A 360 1.56 -9.84 4.35
CA GLY A 360 0.98 -11.17 4.13
C GLY A 360 0.45 -11.88 5.38
N SER A 361 1.00 -11.58 6.56
CA SER A 361 0.53 -12.12 7.85
C SER A 361 -0.64 -11.32 8.46
N LEU A 362 -0.92 -10.12 7.94
CA LEU A 362 -1.94 -9.20 8.47
C LEU A 362 -3.04 -8.93 7.44
N VAL A 363 -3.47 -9.99 6.75
CA VAL A 363 -4.60 -9.96 5.80
C VAL A 363 -5.93 -10.11 6.54
N ILE A 364 -6.93 -9.32 6.17
CA ILE A 364 -8.30 -9.41 6.70
C ILE A 364 -9.02 -10.60 6.07
N ASN A 365 -9.00 -11.74 6.77
CA ASN A 365 -9.62 -13.00 6.37
C ASN A 365 -10.07 -13.81 7.61
N ASN A 366 -10.76 -14.94 7.37
CA ASN A 366 -11.32 -15.79 8.41
C ASN A 366 -10.32 -16.49 9.34
N LYS A 367 -9.03 -16.53 9.00
CA LYS A 367 -8.01 -17.28 9.76
C LYS A 367 -7.16 -16.39 10.66
N ASN A 368 -7.20 -15.07 10.48
CA ASN A 368 -6.22 -14.18 11.07
C ASN A 368 -6.53 -13.84 12.54
N GLN A 369 -5.74 -14.41 13.45
CA GLN A 369 -5.92 -14.24 14.91
C GLN A 369 -5.22 -13.01 15.48
N TYR A 370 -4.43 -12.27 14.70
CA TYR A 370 -3.76 -11.06 15.21
C TYR A 370 -4.78 -10.03 15.67
N LYS A 371 -4.45 -9.36 16.78
CA LYS A 371 -5.23 -8.23 17.30
C LYS A 371 -4.78 -6.94 16.65
N LEU A 372 -5.76 -6.13 16.25
CA LEU A 372 -5.54 -4.78 15.75
C LEU A 372 -4.99 -3.86 16.85
N LYS A 373 -4.09 -2.96 16.47
CA LYS A 373 -3.49 -1.97 17.36
C LYS A 373 -3.70 -0.57 16.80
N LYS A 374 -3.98 0.41 17.68
CA LYS A 374 -3.94 1.83 17.31
C LYS A 374 -2.65 2.12 16.55
N GLY A 375 -2.75 2.90 15.47
CA GLY A 375 -1.59 3.26 14.65
C GLY A 375 -1.23 2.24 13.58
N MET A 376 -1.92 1.10 13.49
CA MET A 376 -1.82 0.24 12.30
C MET A 376 -2.55 0.88 11.12
N VAL A 377 -1.97 0.74 9.93
CA VAL A 377 -2.57 1.22 8.67
C VAL A 377 -2.90 0.02 7.78
N PHE A 378 -4.08 0.03 7.19
CA PHE A 378 -4.57 -1.01 6.31
C PHE A 378 -4.95 -0.43 4.94
N SER A 379 -4.75 -1.21 3.88
CA SER A 379 -5.58 -1.08 2.69
C SER A 379 -6.84 -1.90 2.92
N VAL A 380 -7.98 -1.25 3.12
CA VAL A 380 -9.30 -1.90 3.17
C VAL A 380 -9.88 -1.89 1.78
N HIS A 381 -10.27 -3.05 1.27
CA HIS A 381 -10.86 -3.17 -0.05
C HIS A 381 -11.86 -4.31 -0.10
N LEU A 382 -13.01 -4.06 -0.71
CA LEU A 382 -14.07 -5.03 -0.89
C LEU A 382 -14.50 -4.99 -2.34
N GLY A 383 -14.76 -6.15 -2.93
CA GLY A 383 -15.26 -6.23 -4.29
C GLY A 383 -16.29 -7.33 -4.47
N LEU A 384 -17.10 -7.17 -5.52
CA LEU A 384 -18.03 -8.16 -6.03
C LEU A 384 -17.62 -8.45 -7.47
N SER A 385 -17.29 -9.70 -7.78
CA SER A 385 -16.93 -10.13 -9.14
C SER A 385 -17.99 -11.03 -9.75
N GLU A 386 -17.96 -11.20 -11.08
CA GLU A 386 -18.86 -12.10 -11.81
C GLU A 386 -20.36 -11.77 -11.59
N LEU A 387 -20.68 -10.48 -11.51
CA LEU A 387 -22.07 -10.01 -11.47
C LEU A 387 -22.65 -9.98 -12.88
N HIS A 388 -23.91 -10.39 -13.02
CA HIS A 388 -24.57 -10.45 -14.32
C HIS A 388 -25.38 -9.18 -14.59
N ASN A 389 -25.16 -8.56 -15.74
CA ASN A 389 -25.97 -7.47 -16.23
C ASN A 389 -26.99 -8.01 -17.25
N LYS A 390 -28.26 -8.08 -16.82
CA LYS A 390 -29.37 -8.61 -17.63
C LYS A 390 -29.66 -7.76 -18.88
N MET A 391 -29.26 -6.49 -18.88
CA MET A 391 -29.44 -5.58 -20.01
C MET A 391 -28.30 -5.67 -21.03
N GLY A 392 -27.21 -6.39 -20.71
CA GLY A 392 -26.05 -6.52 -21.57
C GLY A 392 -26.35 -7.36 -22.81
N LYS A 393 -26.18 -6.76 -24.00
CA LYS A 393 -26.40 -7.42 -25.28
C LYS A 393 -25.12 -8.09 -25.76
N LYS A 394 -23.98 -7.40 -25.62
CA LYS A 394 -22.66 -7.90 -26.02
C LYS A 394 -21.96 -8.67 -24.90
N PRO A 395 -21.04 -9.60 -25.20
CA PRO A 395 -20.29 -10.34 -24.19
C PRO A 395 -19.63 -9.45 -23.12
N GLU A 396 -19.06 -8.31 -23.53
CA GLU A 396 -18.37 -7.35 -22.66
C GLU A 396 -19.33 -6.61 -21.70
N GLU A 397 -20.63 -6.57 -22.03
CA GLU A 397 -21.67 -5.91 -21.25
C GLU A 397 -22.36 -6.86 -20.26
N LYS A 398 -22.28 -8.18 -20.48
CA LYS A 398 -23.02 -9.20 -19.71
C LYS A 398 -22.49 -9.43 -18.31
N THR A 399 -21.21 -9.15 -18.08
CA THR A 399 -20.54 -9.40 -16.80
C THR A 399 -19.86 -8.13 -16.33
N TYR A 400 -20.02 -7.81 -15.04
CA TYR A 400 -19.33 -6.69 -14.42
C TYR A 400 -18.77 -7.07 -13.05
N ALA A 401 -17.89 -6.22 -12.55
CA ALA A 401 -17.40 -6.28 -11.18
C ALA A 401 -17.45 -4.88 -10.55
N LEU A 402 -17.55 -4.84 -9.23
CA LEU A 402 -17.50 -3.63 -8.43
C LEU A 402 -16.36 -3.78 -7.44
N PHE A 403 -15.51 -2.76 -7.32
CA PHE A 403 -14.36 -2.77 -6.43
C PHE A 403 -14.15 -1.40 -5.80
N VAL A 404 -14.05 -1.37 -4.48
CA VAL A 404 -13.83 -0.16 -3.69
C VAL A 404 -12.75 -0.42 -2.65
N GLY A 405 -11.92 0.58 -2.38
CA GLY A 405 -10.86 0.45 -1.41
C GLY A 405 -10.22 1.76 -1.04
N ASP A 406 -9.75 1.82 0.21
CA ASP A 406 -9.21 3.01 0.84
C ASP A 406 -8.02 2.65 1.73
N THR A 407 -7.12 3.61 1.93
CA THR A 407 -6.10 3.52 2.99
C THR A 407 -6.70 4.00 4.30
N VAL A 408 -6.59 3.21 5.37
CA VAL A 408 -7.26 3.50 6.64
C VAL A 408 -6.33 3.31 7.83
N LEU A 409 -6.51 4.15 8.84
CA LEU A 409 -5.77 4.15 10.11
C LEU A 409 -6.65 3.62 11.24
N VAL A 410 -6.18 2.58 11.93
CA VAL A 410 -6.83 2.06 13.13
C VAL A 410 -6.67 3.06 14.27
N ASN A 411 -7.80 3.48 14.82
CA ASN A 411 -7.87 4.40 15.95
C ASN A 411 -7.81 3.64 17.30
N GLU A 412 -7.63 4.39 18.39
CA GLU A 412 -7.77 3.83 19.75
C GLU A 412 -9.24 3.45 20.00
N GLU A 413 -10.13 4.40 19.76
CA GLU A 413 -11.58 4.28 19.91
C GLU A 413 -12.28 4.74 18.62
N GLY A 414 -13.50 4.23 18.40
CA GLY A 414 -14.31 4.56 17.23
C GLY A 414 -13.88 3.87 15.93
N ALA A 415 -14.54 4.23 14.84
CA ALA A 415 -14.27 3.67 13.51
C ALA A 415 -12.89 4.10 12.99
N ALA A 416 -12.24 3.25 12.21
CA ALA A 416 -10.97 3.55 11.55
C ALA A 416 -11.06 4.82 10.67
N THR A 417 -10.01 5.63 10.70
CA THR A 417 -9.93 6.89 9.94
C THR A 417 -9.53 6.62 8.49
N VAL A 418 -10.31 7.10 7.52
CA VAL A 418 -9.97 7.04 6.10
C VAL A 418 -8.94 8.12 5.75
N LEU A 419 -7.82 7.72 5.13
CA LEU A 419 -6.73 8.62 4.70
C LEU A 419 -6.82 9.01 3.22
N THR A 420 -7.56 8.27 2.41
CA THR A 420 -7.81 8.56 0.99
C THR A 420 -9.12 9.32 0.80
N HIS A 421 -9.05 10.59 0.41
CA HIS A 421 -10.20 11.50 0.37
C HIS A 421 -10.81 11.62 -1.02
N VAL A 422 -11.21 10.49 -1.62
CA VAL A 422 -11.93 10.46 -2.90
C VAL A 422 -13.40 10.12 -2.66
N LYS A 423 -14.31 11.02 -3.07
CA LYS A 423 -15.76 10.78 -2.99
C LYS A 423 -16.14 9.53 -3.77
N LYS A 424 -17.02 8.71 -3.18
CA LYS A 424 -17.34 7.36 -3.69
C LYS A 424 -18.83 7.04 -3.76
N LYS A 425 -19.73 8.01 -3.58
CA LYS A 425 -21.17 7.77 -3.81
C LYS A 425 -21.43 7.66 -5.31
N VAL A 426 -22.51 6.99 -5.73
CA VAL A 426 -22.88 6.85 -7.16
C VAL A 426 -22.84 8.20 -7.90
N LYS A 427 -23.41 9.27 -7.32
CA LYS A 427 -23.34 10.63 -7.90
C LYS A 427 -21.95 11.18 -8.19
N ASN A 428 -20.89 10.56 -7.66
CA ASN A 428 -19.51 10.99 -7.80
C ASN A 428 -18.71 10.09 -8.76
N VAL A 429 -19.14 8.84 -8.97
CA VAL A 429 -18.44 7.84 -9.78
C VAL A 429 -19.25 7.32 -10.96
N GLY A 430 -20.55 7.65 -11.01
CA GLY A 430 -21.41 7.46 -12.16
C GLY A 430 -21.09 8.51 -13.24
N ILE A 431 -21.05 8.06 -14.48
CA ILE A 431 -20.92 8.86 -15.69
C ILE A 431 -22.20 8.63 -16.47
N PHE A 432 -23.00 9.67 -16.66
CA PHE A 432 -24.29 9.57 -17.34
C PHE A 432 -24.20 10.25 -18.69
N LEU A 433 -24.41 9.49 -19.76
CA LEU A 433 -24.39 10.03 -21.11
C LEU A 433 -25.70 10.77 -21.38
N LYS A 434 -25.61 11.95 -21.99
CA LYS A 434 -26.81 12.61 -22.53
C LYS A 434 -27.31 11.79 -23.71
N LYS A 435 -28.59 11.41 -23.70
CA LYS A 435 -29.24 10.84 -24.88
C LYS A 435 -29.48 11.96 -25.87
N GLU A 436 -29.17 11.75 -27.15
CA GLU A 436 -29.37 12.74 -28.22
C GLU A 436 -30.87 13.06 -28.48
N ASP A 437 -31.80 12.36 -27.82
CA ASP A 437 -33.25 12.51 -27.99
C ASP A 437 -33.94 13.43 -26.95
N GLU A 438 -33.19 14.07 -26.05
CA GLU A 438 -33.72 15.18 -25.23
C GLU A 438 -33.30 16.50 -25.88
N GLU A 439 -33.97 16.84 -27.00
CA GLU A 439 -34.00 18.21 -27.50
C GLU A 439 -34.57 19.13 -26.42
N GLU A 440 -33.90 20.28 -26.26
CA GLU A 440 -34.16 21.30 -25.26
C GLU A 440 -35.61 21.82 -25.37
N GLU A 441 -36.50 21.42 -24.46
CA GLU A 441 -37.66 22.25 -24.11
C GLU A 441 -37.11 23.44 -23.29
N GLU A 442 -36.71 24.50 -24.00
CA GLU A 442 -36.49 25.81 -23.41
C GLU A 442 -37.83 26.29 -22.79
N GLU A 443 -37.98 26.14 -21.47
CA GLU A 443 -38.97 26.92 -20.72
C GLU A 443 -38.54 28.40 -20.79
N GLU A 444 -39.22 29.18 -21.64
CA GLU A 444 -39.29 30.64 -21.52
C GLU A 444 -39.62 31.01 -20.07
N LYS A 445 -38.66 31.62 -19.37
CA LYS A 445 -38.92 32.36 -18.12
C LYS A 445 -38.56 33.81 -18.33
N ASP A 446 -39.63 34.59 -18.42
CA ASP A 446 -39.69 36.05 -18.41
C ASP A 446 -38.64 36.69 -17.49
N GLU A 447 -37.93 37.67 -18.04
CA GLU A 447 -37.22 38.67 -17.25
C GLU A 447 -38.23 39.54 -16.48
N VAL A 448 -38.01 39.71 -15.17
CA VAL A 448 -37.54 40.98 -14.57
C VAL A 448 -37.77 40.92 -13.04
N GLN A 449 -36.66 41.17 -12.34
CA GLN A 449 -36.53 41.41 -10.89
C GLN A 449 -37.41 42.57 -10.41
N ASP A 450 -37.88 42.52 -9.15
CA ASP A 450 -37.28 43.39 -8.12
C ASP A 450 -37.67 43.02 -6.67
N ILE A 451 -36.81 43.43 -5.74
CA ILE A 451 -37.03 43.64 -4.29
C ILE A 451 -36.63 42.51 -3.29
N LEU A 452 -35.42 42.72 -2.74
CA LEU A 452 -34.96 42.52 -1.34
C LEU A 452 -34.67 41.11 -0.80
N GLY A 453 -33.41 40.90 -0.41
CA GLY A 453 -33.04 39.94 0.63
C GLY A 453 -31.58 39.49 0.59
N ARG A 454 -30.70 40.16 1.33
CA ARG A 454 -29.30 39.74 1.54
C ARG A 454 -29.23 38.38 2.23
N GLY A 455 -28.50 37.43 1.62
CA GLY A 455 -27.74 36.40 2.36
C GLY A 455 -27.81 34.97 1.81
N SER A 456 -26.86 34.58 0.96
CA SER A 456 -26.47 33.17 0.73
C SER A 456 -25.11 33.13 0.00
N ARG A 457 -24.08 32.52 0.59
CA ARG A 457 -23.66 31.11 0.38
C ARG A 457 -23.59 30.73 -1.11
N ALA A 458 -22.42 30.95 -1.69
CA ALA A 458 -22.00 30.30 -2.92
C ALA A 458 -21.87 28.78 -2.69
N ALA A 459 -22.87 28.02 -3.11
CA ALA A 459 -22.71 26.61 -3.43
C ALA A 459 -22.37 26.52 -4.92
N ALA A 460 -21.15 26.06 -5.22
CA ALA A 460 -20.67 25.86 -6.57
C ALA A 460 -21.48 24.76 -7.28
N LEU A 461 -22.39 25.19 -8.16
CA LEU A 461 -22.87 24.39 -9.29
C LEU A 461 -21.70 24.24 -10.27
N LEU A 462 -21.47 23.00 -10.72
CA LEU A 462 -20.40 22.64 -11.65
C LEU A 462 -20.66 23.28 -13.02
N THR A 463 -19.58 23.81 -13.59
CA THR A 463 -19.51 24.44 -14.92
C THR A 463 -20.01 23.53 -16.03
N GLU A 464 -21.11 23.97 -16.65
CA GLU A 464 -21.54 23.59 -17.99
C GLU A 464 -20.47 24.04 -19.00
N ARG A 465 -20.05 23.13 -19.89
CA ARG A 465 -19.31 23.51 -21.10
C ARG A 465 -19.83 22.68 -22.26
N THR A 466 -20.35 23.38 -23.26
CA THR A 466 -20.98 22.86 -24.47
C THR A 466 -19.94 22.43 -25.51
N ARG A 467 -20.36 21.53 -26.41
CA ARG A 467 -19.51 20.78 -27.37
C ARG A 467 -18.97 21.62 -28.56
N ASN A 468 -19.00 22.96 -28.52
CA ASN A 468 -18.80 23.77 -29.74
C ASN A 468 -17.89 25.02 -29.68
N GLU A 469 -16.91 25.12 -28.77
CA GLU A 469 -16.02 26.31 -28.75
C GLU A 469 -14.60 26.13 -29.35
N LYS A 470 -14.21 24.94 -29.83
CA LYS A 470 -12.85 24.74 -30.39
C LYS A 470 -12.70 24.90 -31.91
N LYS A 471 -13.68 25.47 -32.62
CA LYS A 471 -13.58 25.70 -34.08
C LYS A 471 -13.37 27.16 -34.53
N LYS A 472 -13.20 28.12 -33.63
CA LYS A 472 -12.80 29.49 -34.02
C LYS A 472 -11.69 30.02 -33.13
N LYS A 473 -10.45 29.81 -33.57
CA LYS A 473 -9.31 30.73 -33.43
C LYS A 473 -8.12 30.14 -34.20
N LYS A 474 -8.00 30.56 -35.47
CA LYS A 474 -6.71 30.86 -36.07
C LYS A 474 -6.31 32.25 -35.61
#